data_AF-A0A7Z0DT54-F1
#
_entry.id   AF-A0A7Z0DT54-F1
#
_cell.length_a   1.000
_cell.length_b   1.000
_cell.length_c   1.000
_cell.angle_alpha   90.00
_cell.angle_beta   90.00
_cell.angle_gamma   90.00
#
_symmetry.space_group_name_H-M   'P 1'
#
loop_
_entity.id
_entity.type
_entity.pdbx_description
1 polymer ?
#
loop_
_entity_poly.entity_id
_entity_poly.type
_entity_poly.pdbx_seq_one_letter_code
_entity_poly.pdbx_strand_id
1 'polypeptide(L)'
;MSRRYFHVAAASELLFEAAIACPAHPGITFDGLAVDHTSAGDQVFVIVSIHDGELRAYLGPDHDTTQRRGSLVAAGLISNPDIRLEVQEAAEVLSWLTDCWEVARECLDTAAEADADLVLAQIPLERISAA
;
A
#
# COMPACT_ATOMS: atom_id res chain seq x y z
N MET A 1 -17.71 -5.22 8.98
CA MET A 1 -17.44 -4.88 7.56
C MET A 1 -16.35 -3.81 7.55
N SER A 2 -15.26 -4.06 6.83
CA SER A 2 -14.16 -3.10 6.68
C SER A 2 -14.61 -1.87 5.88
N ARG A 3 -14.22 -0.67 6.32
CA ARG A 3 -14.44 0.58 5.55
C ARG A 3 -13.32 0.73 4.52
N ARG A 4 -13.69 0.91 3.26
CA ARG A 4 -12.73 1.05 2.15
C ARG A 4 -12.58 2.51 1.73
N TYR A 5 -11.34 2.99 1.66
CA TYR A 5 -10.96 4.32 1.21
C TYR A 5 -10.18 4.23 -0.10
N PHE A 6 -10.42 5.18 -1.01
CA PHE A 6 -9.75 5.24 -2.32
C PHE A 6 -9.88 3.97 -3.17
N HIS A 7 -10.90 3.15 -2.87
CA HIS A 7 -11.12 1.85 -3.48
C HIS A 7 -11.19 1.89 -5.01
N VAL A 8 -10.57 0.90 -5.64
CA VAL A 8 -10.56 0.71 -7.09
C VAL A 8 -11.46 -0.47 -7.42
N ALA A 9 -12.62 -0.20 -8.03
CA ALA A 9 -13.68 -1.20 -8.19
C ALA A 9 -13.42 -2.25 -9.28
N ALA A 10 -12.54 -1.96 -10.24
CA ALA A 10 -12.23 -2.85 -11.38
C ALA A 10 -10.91 -3.63 -11.21
N ALA A 11 -10.17 -3.36 -10.13
CA ALA A 11 -8.86 -3.97 -9.94
C ALA A 11 -8.95 -5.39 -9.38
N SER A 12 -8.09 -6.28 -9.87
CA SER A 12 -7.84 -7.59 -9.28
C SER A 12 -6.97 -7.43 -8.04
N GLU A 13 -7.45 -7.89 -6.89
CA GLU A 13 -6.67 -7.89 -5.64
C GLU A 13 -5.79 -9.14 -5.55
N LEU A 14 -4.52 -8.93 -5.20
CA LEU A 14 -3.49 -9.93 -5.01
C LEU A 14 -2.97 -9.72 -3.59
N LEU A 15 -3.28 -10.63 -2.68
CA LEU A 15 -2.93 -10.48 -1.27
C LEU A 15 -1.77 -11.40 -0.91
N PHE A 16 -0.86 -10.92 -0.06
CA PHE A 16 0.17 -11.77 0.53
C PHE A 16 -0.46 -12.83 1.45
N GLU A 17 0.20 -13.97 1.60
CA GLU A 17 -0.16 -14.95 2.63
C GLU A 17 -0.02 -14.37 4.06
N ALA A 18 0.98 -13.50 4.25
CA ALA A 18 1.20 -12.75 5.47
C ALA A 18 1.41 -11.27 5.13
N ALA A 19 0.58 -10.39 5.68
CA ALA A 19 0.69 -8.96 5.48
C ALA A 19 1.99 -8.41 6.11
N ILE A 20 2.58 -7.41 5.47
CA ILE A 20 3.83 -6.79 5.94
C ILE A 20 3.46 -5.62 6.85
N ALA A 21 3.86 -5.68 8.12
CA ALA A 21 3.61 -4.60 9.06
C ALA A 21 4.56 -3.41 8.81
N CYS A 22 4.03 -2.19 8.95
CA CYS A 22 4.83 -0.96 8.94
C CYS A 22 5.77 -0.96 10.16
N PRO A 23 7.09 -0.77 9.97
CA PRO A 23 8.05 -0.78 11.09
C PRO A 23 7.80 0.32 12.12
N ALA A 24 7.39 1.51 11.67
CA ALA A 24 7.04 2.62 12.54
C ALA A 24 5.72 2.41 13.30
N HIS A 25 4.78 1.63 12.75
CA HIS A 25 3.49 1.38 13.39
C HIS A 25 2.86 0.04 12.97
N PRO A 26 3.03 -1.04 13.75
CA PRO A 26 2.60 -2.39 13.37
C PRO A 26 1.09 -2.58 13.11
N GLY A 27 0.25 -1.68 13.60
CA GLY A 27 -1.19 -1.67 13.31
C GLY A 27 -1.56 -1.18 11.90
N ILE A 28 -0.56 -0.90 11.06
CA ILE A 28 -0.69 -0.57 9.64
C ILE A 28 0.05 -1.65 8.86
N THR A 29 -0.63 -2.26 7.90
CA THR A 29 -0.09 -3.37 7.11
C THR A 29 -0.22 -3.12 5.63
N PHE A 30 0.77 -3.60 4.87
CA PHE A 30 0.74 -3.72 3.43
C PHE A 30 0.29 -5.14 3.11
N ASP A 31 -0.95 -5.25 2.65
CA ASP A 31 -1.64 -6.54 2.48
C ASP A 31 -1.37 -7.17 1.12
N GLY A 32 -0.92 -6.38 0.14
CA GLY A 32 -0.71 -6.80 -1.23
C GLY A 32 -1.10 -5.72 -2.22
N LEU A 33 -1.35 -6.10 -3.47
CA LEU A 33 -1.57 -5.19 -4.59
C LEU A 33 -2.98 -5.28 -5.14
N ALA A 34 -3.47 -4.19 -5.69
CA ALA A 34 -4.57 -4.22 -6.63
C ALA A 34 -4.04 -3.79 -8.01
N VAL A 35 -4.35 -4.56 -9.04
CA VAL A 35 -3.93 -4.28 -10.42
C VAL A 35 -5.16 -4.03 -11.26
N ASP A 36 -5.25 -2.83 -11.85
CA ASP A 36 -6.27 -2.47 -12.83
C ASP A 36 -5.69 -2.54 -14.24
N HIS A 37 -6.18 -3.50 -15.03
CA HIS A 37 -5.74 -3.72 -16.40
C HIS A 37 -6.49 -2.77 -17.34
N THR A 38 -5.87 -1.63 -17.63
CA THR A 38 -6.47 -0.61 -18.50
C THR A 38 -5.91 -0.70 -19.92
N SER A 39 -6.62 -0.11 -20.90
CA SER A 39 -6.11 0.01 -22.27
C SER A 39 -4.83 0.85 -22.41
N ALA A 40 -4.47 1.62 -21.38
CA ALA A 40 -3.24 2.41 -21.32
C ALA A 40 -2.07 1.68 -20.61
N GLY A 41 -2.30 0.43 -20.18
CA GLY A 41 -1.37 -0.36 -19.37
C GLY A 41 -1.90 -0.66 -17.98
N ASP A 42 -1.14 -1.47 -17.26
CA ASP A 42 -1.46 -1.92 -15.91
C ASP A 42 -1.18 -0.82 -14.88
N GLN A 43 -2.21 -0.51 -14.09
CA GLN A 43 -2.13 0.41 -12.96
C GLN A 43 -2.03 -0.37 -11.66
N VAL A 44 -1.05 -0.03 -10.82
CA VAL A 44 -0.79 -0.71 -9.54
C VAL A 44 -1.19 0.18 -8.40
N PHE A 45 -1.89 -0.44 -7.45
CA PHE A 45 -2.24 0.16 -6.18
C PHE A 45 -1.75 -0.72 -5.04
N VAL A 46 -1.14 -0.14 -4.01
CA VAL A 46 -0.86 -0.87 -2.77
C VAL A 46 -2.11 -0.92 -1.91
N ILE A 47 -2.45 -2.11 -1.40
CA ILE A 47 -3.55 -2.35 -0.49
C ILE A 47 -3.00 -2.24 0.92
N VAL A 48 -3.51 -1.28 1.68
CA VAL A 48 -3.05 -0.98 3.02
C VAL A 48 -4.21 -1.20 3.99
N SER A 49 -3.99 -1.97 5.05
CA SER A 49 -4.93 -2.09 6.15
C SER A 49 -4.46 -1.30 7.36
N ILE A 50 -5.40 -0.72 8.08
CA ILE A 50 -5.19 0.09 9.27
C ILE A 50 -6.12 -0.44 10.35
N HIS A 51 -5.60 -0.57 11.58
CA HIS A 51 -6.34 -1.03 12.74
C HIS A 51 -6.89 -2.45 12.53
N ASP A 52 -5.98 -3.42 12.36
CA ASP A 52 -6.30 -4.84 12.18
C ASP A 52 -7.34 -5.13 11.08
N GLY A 53 -7.29 -4.35 9.98
CA GLY A 53 -8.16 -4.52 8.82
C GLY A 53 -9.53 -3.84 8.90
N GLU A 54 -9.79 -3.06 9.97
CA GLU A 54 -11.04 -2.29 10.06
C GLU A 54 -11.16 -1.23 8.96
N LEU A 55 -10.05 -0.59 8.60
CA LEU A 55 -9.97 0.35 7.48
C LEU A 55 -9.00 -0.20 6.43
N ARG A 56 -9.39 -0.12 5.16
CA ARG A 56 -8.53 -0.51 4.03
C ARG A 56 -8.42 0.65 3.04
N ALA A 57 -7.21 0.95 2.57
CA ALA A 57 -6.91 2.01 1.62
C ALA A 57 -6.15 1.46 0.40
N TYR A 58 -6.36 2.09 -0.77
CA TYR A 58 -5.66 1.76 -2.02
C TYR A 58 -4.85 2.98 -2.47
N LEU A 59 -3.52 2.87 -2.47
CA LEU A 59 -2.61 3.97 -2.82
C LEU A 59 -1.95 3.72 -4.18
N GLY A 60 -2.01 4.71 -5.07
CA GLY A 60 -1.66 4.59 -6.49
C GLY A 60 -2.62 5.42 -7.36
N PRO A 61 -2.49 5.42 -8.69
CA PRO A 61 -1.67 4.49 -9.48
C PRO A 61 -0.25 5.00 -9.79
N ASP A 62 0.03 6.26 -9.48
CA ASP A 62 1.30 6.94 -9.73
C ASP A 62 1.87 7.52 -8.43
N HIS A 63 3.14 7.92 -8.47
CA HIS A 63 3.88 8.45 -7.33
C HIS A 63 3.14 9.62 -6.67
N ASP A 64 2.69 10.60 -7.46
CA ASP A 64 2.01 11.79 -6.95
C ASP A 64 0.70 11.44 -6.23
N THR A 65 -0.07 10.50 -6.79
CA THR A 65 -1.33 10.05 -6.20
C THR A 65 -1.08 9.22 -4.93
N THR A 66 -0.07 8.36 -4.93
CA THR A 66 0.37 7.62 -3.73
C THR A 66 0.78 8.59 -2.63
N GLN A 67 1.65 9.56 -2.92
CA GLN A 67 2.11 10.55 -1.96
C GLN A 67 0.96 11.38 -1.39
N ARG A 68 0.04 11.82 -2.26
CA ARG A 68 -1.14 12.59 -1.85
C ARG A 68 -2.08 11.77 -0.96
N ARG A 69 -2.44 10.55 -1.37
CA ARG A 69 -3.35 9.68 -0.60
C ARG A 69 -2.70 9.20 0.70
N GLY A 70 -1.42 8.84 0.65
CA GLY A 70 -0.62 8.52 1.82
C GLY A 70 -0.59 9.67 2.83
N SER A 71 -0.42 10.91 2.37
CA SER A 71 -0.46 12.08 3.25
C SER A 71 -1.80 12.25 3.96
N LEU A 72 -2.91 11.92 3.28
CA LEU A 72 -4.24 11.91 3.89
C LEU A 72 -4.38 10.79 4.93
N VAL A 73 -3.81 9.62 4.67
CA VAL A 73 -3.74 8.52 5.65
C VAL A 73 -2.93 8.96 6.87
N ALA A 74 -1.71 9.48 6.68
CA ALA A 74 -0.85 9.99 7.75
C ALA A 74 -1.54 11.07 8.60
N ALA A 75 -2.17 12.06 7.96
CA ALA A 75 -2.95 13.09 8.67
C ALA A 75 -4.14 12.49 9.44
N GLY A 76 -4.79 11.47 8.88
CA GLY A 76 -5.85 10.71 9.53
C GLY A 76 -5.34 10.00 10.79
N LEU A 77 -4.16 9.39 10.74
CA LEU A 77 -3.54 8.68 11.87
C LEU A 77 -3.16 9.62 13.02
N ILE A 78 -2.68 10.83 12.72
CA ILE A 78 -2.40 11.87 13.73
C ILE A 78 -3.70 12.31 14.43
N SER A 79 -4.77 12.49 13.66
CA SER A 79 -6.03 13.05 14.16
C SER A 79 -7.01 12.02 14.73
N ASN A 80 -6.79 10.73 14.48
CA ASN A 80 -7.64 9.66 14.96
C ASN A 80 -7.45 9.45 16.49
N PRO A 81 -8.52 9.57 17.30
CA PRO A 81 -8.42 9.46 18.75
C PRO A 81 -7.97 8.09 19.26
N ASP A 82 -8.14 7.03 18.47
CA ASP A 82 -7.84 5.64 18.83
C ASP A 82 -6.41 5.22 18.46
N ILE A 83 -5.71 6.01 17.61
CA ILE A 83 -4.33 5.72 17.15
C ILE A 83 -3.36 6.80 17.66
N ARG A 84 -3.63 8.07 17.34
CA ARG A 84 -2.84 9.27 17.72
C ARG A 84 -1.33 9.11 17.53
N LEU A 85 -0.89 9.03 16.27
CA LEU A 85 0.55 9.08 15.97
C LEU A 85 1.14 10.47 16.20
N GLU A 86 2.40 10.50 16.61
CA GLU A 86 3.22 11.71 16.52
C GLU A 86 3.47 12.07 15.04
N VAL A 87 3.76 13.36 14.79
CA VAL A 87 4.01 13.87 13.44
C VAL A 87 5.19 13.13 12.78
N GLN A 88 6.20 12.78 13.57
CA GLN A 88 7.38 12.04 13.08
C GLN A 88 7.02 10.61 12.67
N GLU A 89 6.29 9.86 13.51
CA GLU A 89 5.82 8.51 13.21
C GLU A 89 4.91 8.51 11.97
N ALA A 90 4.02 9.50 11.84
CA ALA A 90 3.16 9.64 10.67
C ALA A 90 3.94 9.94 9.38
N ALA A 91 5.07 10.66 9.48
CA ALA A 91 5.96 10.90 8.35
C ALA A 91 6.72 9.63 7.95
N GLU A 92 7.15 8.82 8.92
CA GLU A 92 7.77 7.51 8.69
C GLU A 92 6.78 6.53 8.03
N VAL A 93 5.53 6.49 8.50
CA VAL A 93 4.45 5.73 7.85
C VAL A 93 4.26 6.20 6.40
N LEU A 94 4.23 7.51 6.14
CA LEU A 94 4.09 8.04 4.77
C LEU A 94 5.26 7.63 3.87
N SER A 95 6.50 7.70 4.37
CA SER A 95 7.69 7.27 3.64
C SER A 95 7.56 5.79 3.27
N TRP A 96 7.28 4.96 4.27
CA TRP A 96 7.11 3.52 4.10
C TRP A 96 6.01 3.16 3.09
N LEU A 97 4.87 3.85 3.12
CA LEU A 97 3.77 3.65 2.16
C LEU A 97 4.18 4.01 0.71
N THR A 98 5.03 5.02 0.56
CA THR A 98 5.55 5.43 -0.74
C THR A 98 6.54 4.40 -1.26
N ASP A 99 7.45 3.93 -0.41
CA ASP A 99 8.43 2.88 -0.73
C ASP A 99 7.74 1.57 -1.13
N CYS A 100 6.68 1.17 -0.42
CA CYS A 100 5.88 -0.01 -0.78
C CYS A 100 5.36 0.08 -2.22
N TRP A 101 4.87 1.24 -2.63
CA TRP A 101 4.33 1.45 -3.97
C TRP A 101 5.44 1.49 -5.03
N GLU A 102 6.57 2.15 -4.75
CA GLU A 102 7.71 2.20 -5.68
C GLU A 102 8.26 0.79 -5.93
N VAL A 103 8.47 0.01 -4.87
CA VAL A 103 8.93 -1.38 -4.97
C VAL A 103 7.93 -2.23 -5.77
N ALA A 104 6.62 -2.11 -5.47
CA ALA A 104 5.60 -2.83 -6.21
C ALA A 104 5.59 -2.47 -7.71
N ARG A 105 5.79 -1.18 -8.03
CA ARG A 105 5.85 -0.70 -9.41
C ARG A 105 7.08 -1.25 -10.13
N GLU A 106 8.25 -1.22 -9.49
CA GLU A 106 9.49 -1.81 -10.03
C GLU A 106 9.30 -3.30 -10.37
N CYS A 107 8.69 -4.07 -9.46
CA CYS A 107 8.42 -5.49 -9.69
C CYS A 107 7.50 -5.72 -10.89
N LEU A 108 6.43 -4.92 -11.03
CA LEU A 108 5.54 -5.03 -12.19
C LEU A 108 6.26 -4.67 -13.50
N ASP A 109 7.07 -3.62 -13.51
CA ASP A 109 7.82 -3.20 -14.71
C ASP A 109 8.83 -4.26 -15.17
N THR A 110 9.34 -5.08 -14.24
CA THR A 110 10.27 -6.19 -14.55
C THR A 110 9.58 -7.52 -14.91
N ALA A 111 8.32 -7.70 -14.54
CA ALA A 111 7.55 -8.89 -14.87
C ALA A 111 7.16 -8.85 -16.37
N ALA A 112 7.98 -9.48 -17.22
CA ALA A 112 7.85 -9.45 -18.68
C ALA A 112 6.49 -9.92 -19.23
N GLU A 113 5.76 -10.72 -18.46
CA GLU A 113 4.35 -11.06 -18.67
C GLU A 113 3.70 -11.04 -17.29
N ALA A 114 2.68 -10.19 -17.12
CA ALA A 114 2.03 -9.95 -15.83
C ALA A 114 1.22 -11.17 -15.37
N ASP A 115 1.93 -12.18 -14.85
CA ASP A 115 1.33 -13.06 -13.86
C ASP A 115 1.40 -12.34 -12.51
N ALA A 116 0.21 -11.99 -12.06
CA ALA A 116 -0.06 -11.26 -10.84
C ALA A 116 0.56 -11.94 -9.60
N ASP A 117 0.59 -13.28 -9.59
CA ASP A 117 1.18 -14.08 -8.51
C ASP A 117 2.72 -14.02 -8.54
N LEU A 118 3.32 -13.92 -9.74
CA LEU A 118 4.76 -13.72 -9.89
C LEU A 118 5.21 -12.33 -9.43
N VAL A 119 4.35 -11.30 -9.54
CA VAL A 119 4.67 -9.95 -9.08
C VAL A 119 4.78 -9.93 -7.56
N LEU A 120 3.80 -10.50 -6.84
CA LEU A 120 3.88 -10.59 -5.37
C LEU A 120 5.11 -11.36 -4.89
N ALA A 121 5.43 -12.48 -5.54
CA ALA A 121 6.59 -13.30 -5.19
C ALA A 121 7.94 -12.60 -5.42
N GLN A 122 7.96 -11.58 -6.28
CA GLN A 122 9.16 -10.79 -6.60
C GLN A 122 9.33 -9.56 -5.72
N ILE A 123 8.35 -9.21 -4.88
CA ILE A 123 8.47 -8.07 -3.98
C ILE A 123 9.59 -8.38 -2.97
N PRO A 124 10.69 -7.61 -2.96
CA PRO A 124 11.77 -7.77 -1.99
C PRO A 124 11.30 -7.31 -0.61
N LEU A 125 10.68 -8.23 0.15
CA LEU A 125 10.08 -7.95 1.45
C LEU A 125 11.08 -7.32 2.42
N GLU A 126 12.37 -7.65 2.31
CA GLU A 126 13.45 -7.07 3.10
C GLU A 126 13.61 -5.56 2.89
N ARG A 127 13.34 -5.03 1.69
CA ARG A 127 13.38 -3.58 1.40
C ARG A 127 12.22 -2.84 2.05
N ILE A 128 11.08 -3.50 2.23
CA ILE A 128 9.87 -2.92 2.80
C ILE A 128 9.85 -3.06 4.32
N SER A 129 10.35 -4.17 4.87
CA SER A 129 10.36 -4.43 6.31
C SER A 129 11.44 -3.69 7.09
N ALA A 130 12.41 -3.06 6.40
CA ALA A 130 13.55 -2.38 7.01
C ALA A 130 13.49 -0.85 6.89
N ALA A 131 12.46 -0.30 6.23
CA ALA A 131 12.26 1.13 6.00
C ALA A 131 11.53 1.81 7.18
#